data_AF-A0AAW2C7Z6-F1
#
_entry.id   AF-A0AAW2C7Z6-F1
#
_cell.length_a   1.000
_cell.length_b   1.000
_cell.length_c   1.000
_cell.angle_alpha   90.00
_cell.angle_beta   90.00
_cell.angle_gamma   90.00
#
_symmetry.space_group_name_H-M   'P 1'
#
loop_
_entity.id
_entity.type
_entity.pdbx_description
1 polymer ?
#
loop_
_entity_poly.entity_id
_entity_poly.type
_entity_poly.pdbx_seq_one_letter_code
_entity_poly.pdbx_strand_id
1 'polypeptide(L)'
;MPLLSHCQRHIRWRPPSLDNLSMIHIMMTLDETYLRGSIARVFSVLQHASCPENIIFHFIASRLYSHNNNLIHVIISMFSYLSFHLYLFNSNLVKGKISYSIRCALNQPLNYVGIYLADLVPSVVHQIIYFNSDLIVADDVAKLWNINLGAQSLARRMESRKNNVVSVAKFVV
;
A
#
# COMPACT_ATOMS: atom_id res chain seq x y z
N MET A 1 -4.58 27.20 -4.01
CA MET A 1 -3.36 27.23 -3.18
C MET A 1 -2.27 26.44 -3.90
N PRO A 2 -1.24 27.08 -4.46
CA PRO A 2 -0.16 26.39 -5.17
C PRO A 2 1.10 26.34 -4.29
N LEU A 3 1.42 25.17 -3.73
CA LEU A 3 2.75 24.89 -3.16
C LEU A 3 3.13 23.44 -3.44
N LEU A 4 3.30 23.07 -4.72
CA LEU A 4 3.91 21.79 -5.10
C LEU A 4 4.88 22.01 -6.27
N SER A 5 6.08 22.46 -5.93
CA SER A 5 7.30 22.32 -6.73
C SER A 5 8.57 22.25 -5.87
N HIS A 6 8.42 21.86 -4.59
CA HIS A 6 9.51 21.96 -3.62
C HIS A 6 10.32 20.68 -3.41
N CYS A 7 9.87 19.52 -3.91
CA CYS A 7 10.58 18.25 -3.76
C CYS A 7 11.97 18.25 -4.45
N GLN A 8 12.19 19.09 -5.48
CA GLN A 8 13.50 19.20 -6.13
C GLN A 8 14.53 20.10 -5.40
N ARG A 9 14.17 20.83 -4.34
CA ARG A 9 15.05 21.87 -3.76
C ARG A 9 15.87 21.46 -2.54
N HIS A 10 15.62 20.30 -1.92
CA HIS A 10 16.40 19.85 -0.75
C HIS A 10 17.39 18.72 -1.03
N ILE A 11 17.46 18.22 -2.27
CA ILE A 11 18.52 17.30 -2.70
C ILE A 11 19.68 18.18 -3.20
N ARG A 12 20.77 18.25 -2.41
CA ARG A 12 22.08 18.76 -2.87
C ARG A 12 22.33 18.18 -4.28
N TRP A 13 22.43 19.04 -5.30
CA TRP A 13 22.69 18.66 -6.70
C TRP A 13 23.78 17.58 -6.74
N ARG A 14 23.36 16.33 -6.90
CA ARG A 14 24.22 15.26 -7.41
C ARG A 14 23.84 15.11 -8.88
N PRO A 15 24.80 15.04 -9.81
CA PRO A 15 24.48 14.67 -11.18
C PRO A 15 23.74 13.32 -11.15
N PRO A 16 22.77 13.09 -12.04
CA PRO A 16 22.06 11.83 -12.10
C PRO A 16 23.05 10.72 -12.45
N SER A 17 23.59 10.06 -11.44
CA SER A 17 23.96 8.66 -11.59
C SER A 17 22.67 7.89 -11.85
N LEU A 18 22.74 7.00 -12.82
CA LEU A 18 21.67 6.22 -13.44
C LEU A 18 20.95 5.25 -12.47
N ASP A 19 20.45 5.75 -11.35
CA ASP A 19 19.56 5.03 -10.46
C ASP A 19 18.22 5.75 -10.52
N ASN A 20 17.22 5.12 -11.13
CA ASN A 20 15.85 5.63 -11.26
C ASN A 20 15.37 6.29 -9.95
N LEU A 21 14.68 7.43 -10.03
CA LEU A 21 13.87 7.93 -8.91
C LEU A 21 13.03 6.76 -8.38
N SER A 22 13.40 6.16 -7.26
CA SER A 22 12.75 4.94 -6.81
C SER A 22 11.37 5.31 -6.29
N MET A 23 10.34 5.07 -7.10
CA MET A 23 8.96 5.19 -6.66
C MET A 23 8.75 4.32 -5.41
N ILE A 24 8.18 4.89 -4.36
CA ILE A 24 7.84 4.18 -3.14
C ILE A 24 6.46 3.57 -3.35
N HIS A 25 6.42 2.25 -3.46
CA HIS A 25 5.18 1.51 -3.63
C HIS A 25 4.60 1.15 -2.25
N ILE A 26 3.37 1.57 -2.00
CA ILE A 26 2.63 1.28 -0.76
C ILE A 26 1.36 0.52 -1.11
N MET A 27 1.20 -0.69 -0.56
CA MET A 27 0.02 -1.51 -0.71
C MET A 27 -0.81 -1.49 0.56
N MET A 28 -2.13 -1.36 0.42
CA MET A 28 -3.05 -1.40 1.55
C MET A 28 -4.46 -1.81 1.11
N THR A 29 -5.26 -2.32 2.04
CA THR A 29 -6.66 -2.60 1.78
C THR A 29 -7.49 -1.32 1.74
N LEU A 30 -8.56 -1.31 0.93
CA LEU A 30 -9.58 -0.28 0.86
C LEU A 30 -10.95 -0.95 1.01
N ASP A 31 -11.58 -0.70 2.16
CA ASP A 31 -12.85 -1.31 2.57
C ASP A 31 -13.82 -0.19 2.97
N GLU A 32 -15.07 -0.27 2.51
CA GLU A 32 -16.12 0.69 2.88
C GLU A 32 -16.36 0.71 4.40
N THR A 33 -16.27 -0.46 5.05
CA THR A 33 -16.44 -0.63 6.49
C THR A 33 -15.37 0.14 7.28
N TYR A 34 -14.16 0.23 6.73
CA TYR A 34 -12.98 0.85 7.34
C TYR A 34 -12.49 2.06 6.53
N LEU A 35 -13.39 2.69 5.76
CA LEU A 35 -13.01 3.73 4.79
C LEU A 35 -12.37 4.94 5.48
N ARG A 36 -12.91 5.35 6.64
CA ARG A 36 -12.33 6.43 7.45
C ARG A 36 -10.89 6.15 7.87
N GLY A 37 -10.62 4.94 8.34
CA GLY A 37 -9.26 4.51 8.69
C GLY A 37 -8.34 4.45 7.47
N SER A 38 -8.86 3.99 6.32
CA SER A 38 -8.12 3.95 5.07
C SER A 38 -7.72 5.35 4.59
N ILE A 39 -8.65 6.31 4.63
CA ILE A 39 -8.41 7.71 4.31
C ILE A 39 -7.40 8.33 5.27
N ALA A 40 -7.58 8.13 6.58
CA ALA A 40 -6.67 8.65 7.60
C ALA A 40 -5.25 8.13 7.39
N ARG A 41 -5.10 6.86 6.99
CA ARG A 41 -3.80 6.27 6.67
C ARG A 41 -3.16 6.90 5.43
N VAL A 42 -3.90 7.04 4.32
CA VAL A 42 -3.40 7.73 3.11
C VAL A 42 -2.96 9.14 3.47
N PHE A 43 -3.81 9.88 4.18
CA PHE A 43 -3.49 11.24 4.62
C PHE A 43 -2.24 11.28 5.49
N SER A 44 -2.10 10.37 6.46
CA SER A 44 -0.93 10.32 7.34
C SER A 44 0.37 10.05 6.58
N VAL A 45 0.35 9.23 5.54
CA VAL A 45 1.52 9.02 4.66
C VAL A 45 1.86 10.31 3.92
N LEU A 46 0.87 10.92 3.25
CA LEU A 46 1.10 12.12 2.45
C LEU A 46 1.55 13.30 3.31
N GLN A 47 1.03 13.41 4.54
CA GLN A 47 1.38 14.48 5.48
C GLN A 47 2.84 14.41 5.95
N HIS A 48 3.39 13.20 6.12
CA HIS A 48 4.76 13.00 6.62
C HIS A 48 5.78 12.72 5.51
N ALA A 49 5.36 12.55 4.26
CA ALA A 49 6.24 12.28 3.14
C ALA A 49 7.01 13.54 2.71
N SER A 50 8.33 13.44 2.58
CA SER A 50 9.15 14.53 2.04
C SER A 50 8.82 14.85 0.57
N CYS A 51 8.42 13.83 -0.19
CA CYS A 51 8.06 13.92 -1.61
C CYS A 51 6.85 13.01 -1.92
N PRO A 52 5.62 13.49 -1.69
CA PRO A 52 4.40 12.71 -1.92
C PRO A 52 4.23 12.24 -3.37
N GLU A 53 4.80 12.96 -4.34
CA GLU A 53 4.73 12.66 -5.78
C GLU A 53 5.49 11.39 -6.16
N ASN A 54 6.45 10.96 -5.34
CA ASN A 54 7.21 9.73 -5.53
C ASN A 54 6.52 8.51 -4.90
N ILE A 55 5.30 8.66 -4.37
CA ILE A 55 4.55 7.58 -3.72
C ILE A 55 3.44 7.08 -4.65
N ILE A 56 3.41 5.76 -4.87
CA ILE A 56 2.36 5.09 -5.62
C ILE A 56 1.58 4.17 -4.67
N PHE A 57 0.28 4.40 -4.56
CA PHE A 57 -0.60 3.57 -3.76
C PHE A 57 -1.17 2.40 -4.56
N HIS A 58 -1.16 1.21 -3.98
CA HIS A 58 -1.75 -0.01 -4.51
C HIS A 58 -2.89 -0.43 -3.57
N PHE A 59 -4.11 0.00 -3.90
CA PHE A 59 -5.29 -0.32 -3.10
C PHE A 59 -5.84 -1.70 -3.45
N ILE A 60 -6.23 -2.47 -2.43
CA ILE A 60 -6.88 -3.76 -2.59
C ILE A 60 -8.29 -3.66 -2.04
N ALA A 61 -9.29 -3.76 -2.92
CA ALA A 61 -10.69 -3.76 -2.55
C ALA A 61 -11.32 -5.14 -2.79
N SER A 62 -12.35 -5.48 -2.03
CA SER A 62 -13.14 -6.69 -2.29
C SER A 62 -14.05 -6.45 -3.49
N ARG A 63 -14.10 -7.43 -4.41
CA ARG A 63 -14.94 -7.34 -5.62
C ARG A 63 -16.41 -7.08 -5.32
N LEU A 64 -16.92 -7.54 -4.17
CA LEU A 64 -18.32 -7.35 -3.76
C LEU A 64 -18.69 -5.87 -3.52
N TYR A 65 -17.75 -5.06 -3.02
CA TYR A 65 -18.00 -3.65 -2.67
C TYR A 65 -17.54 -2.67 -3.76
N SER A 66 -16.74 -3.13 -4.73
CA SER A 66 -16.23 -2.28 -5.80
C SER A 66 -17.20 -2.08 -6.98
N HIS A 67 -18.35 -2.76 -7.00
CA HIS A 67 -19.25 -2.75 -8.16
C HIS A 67 -19.82 -1.36 -8.52
N ASN A 68 -19.85 -0.42 -7.57
CA ASN A 68 -20.42 0.91 -7.78
C ASN A 68 -19.38 2.03 -7.95
N ASN A 69 -18.08 1.70 -8.12
CA ASN A 69 -16.96 2.67 -8.21
C ASN A 69 -16.87 3.69 -7.05
N ASN A 70 -17.67 3.54 -5.99
CA ASN A 70 -17.81 4.49 -4.89
C ASN A 70 -16.47 4.78 -4.20
N LEU A 71 -15.69 3.72 -3.95
CA LEU A 71 -14.36 3.80 -3.34
C LEU A 71 -13.36 4.62 -4.18
N ILE A 72 -13.39 4.49 -5.50
CA ILE A 72 -12.52 5.25 -6.41
C ILE A 72 -12.88 6.73 -6.35
N HIS A 73 -14.18 7.05 -6.43
CA HIS A 73 -14.65 8.43 -6.37
C HIS A 73 -14.27 9.11 -5.06
N VAL A 74 -14.35 8.41 -3.93
CA VAL A 74 -13.90 8.94 -2.63
C VAL A 74 -12.41 9.26 -2.65
N ILE A 75 -11.56 8.34 -3.13
CA ILE A 75 -10.11 8.58 -3.18
C ILE A 75 -9.77 9.76 -4.09
N ILE A 76 -10.35 9.83 -5.30
CA ILE A 76 -10.10 10.93 -6.25
C ILE A 76 -10.59 12.27 -5.68
N SER A 77 -11.75 12.27 -5.02
CA SER A 77 -12.33 13.47 -4.40
C SER A 77 -11.47 14.00 -3.26
N MET A 78 -10.92 13.10 -2.42
CA MET A 78 -10.11 13.50 -1.27
C MET A 78 -8.64 13.78 -1.63
N PHE A 79 -8.10 13.07 -2.63
CA PHE A 79 -6.69 13.10 -2.99
C PHE A 79 -6.52 13.19 -4.52
N SER A 80 -6.87 14.34 -5.09
CA SER A 80 -6.91 14.55 -6.55
C SER A 80 -5.58 14.37 -7.28
N TYR A 81 -4.45 14.48 -6.57
CA TYR A 81 -3.09 14.32 -7.12
C TYR A 81 -2.47 12.96 -6.82
N LEU A 82 -3.22 12.04 -6.22
CA LEU A 82 -2.71 10.74 -5.79
C LEU A 82 -2.47 9.83 -7.00
N SER A 83 -1.25 9.31 -7.13
CA SER A 83 -0.95 8.20 -8.04
C SER A 83 -1.34 6.89 -7.37
N PHE A 84 -2.32 6.18 -7.94
CA PHE A 84 -2.75 4.90 -7.39
C PHE A 84 -3.22 3.87 -8.42
N HIS A 85 -3.17 2.61 -8.01
CA HIS A 85 -3.78 1.46 -8.68
C HIS A 85 -4.78 0.79 -7.76
N LEU A 86 -5.88 0.28 -8.32
CA LEU A 86 -6.88 -0.50 -7.59
C LEU A 86 -6.86 -1.95 -8.07
N TYR A 87 -6.76 -2.88 -7.13
CA TYR A 87 -6.81 -4.33 -7.35
C TYR A 87 -8.04 -4.91 -6.68
N LEU A 88 -8.74 -5.79 -7.41
CA LEU A 88 -9.89 -6.50 -6.87
C LEU A 88 -9.48 -7.85 -6.30
N PHE A 89 -9.67 -8.03 -5.00
CA PHE A 89 -9.43 -9.30 -4.33
C PHE A 89 -10.60 -10.26 -4.57
N ASN A 90 -10.27 -11.45 -5.08
CA ASN A 90 -11.24 -12.52 -5.25
C ASN A 90 -11.52 -13.20 -3.91
N SER A 91 -12.62 -12.83 -3.26
CA SER A 91 -13.02 -13.38 -1.96
C SER A 91 -13.23 -14.90 -1.97
N ASN A 92 -13.48 -15.52 -3.12
CA ASN A 92 -13.65 -16.97 -3.23
C ASN A 92 -12.36 -17.75 -2.88
N LEU A 93 -11.18 -17.11 -2.94
CA LEU A 93 -9.91 -17.73 -2.54
C LEU A 93 -9.86 -18.10 -1.05
N VAL A 94 -10.65 -17.40 -0.23
CA VAL A 94 -10.64 -17.53 1.23
C VAL A 94 -12.01 -17.88 1.82
N LYS A 95 -13.12 -17.64 1.10
CA LYS A 95 -14.48 -17.84 1.60
C LYS A 95 -14.74 -19.23 2.22
N GLY A 96 -14.21 -20.30 1.62
CA GLY A 96 -14.33 -21.67 2.14
C GLY A 96 -13.27 -22.08 3.17
N LYS A 97 -12.31 -21.20 3.48
CA LYS A 97 -11.21 -21.42 4.43
C LYS A 97 -11.39 -20.63 5.72
N ILE A 98 -12.34 -19.72 5.76
CA ILE A 98 -12.67 -18.91 6.92
C ILE A 98 -13.74 -19.66 7.71
N SER A 99 -13.36 -20.25 8.83
CA SER A 99 -14.33 -20.74 9.80
C SER A 99 -15.05 -19.56 10.44
N TYR A 100 -16.37 -19.67 10.63
CA TYR A 100 -17.17 -18.63 11.27
C TYR A 100 -16.61 -18.30 12.65
N SER A 101 -16.15 -17.07 12.84
CA SER A 101 -15.68 -16.57 14.12
C SER A 101 -16.76 -15.75 14.82
N ILE A 102 -16.79 -15.83 16.16
CA ILE A 102 -17.53 -14.90 17.03
C ILE A 102 -17.11 -13.44 16.74
N ARG A 103 -15.85 -13.23 16.36
CA ARG A 103 -15.36 -11.92 15.91
C ARG A 103 -15.69 -11.76 14.43
N CYS A 104 -16.86 -11.20 14.13
CA CYS A 104 -17.32 -10.96 12.75
C CYS A 104 -16.29 -10.21 11.88
N ALA A 105 -15.44 -9.37 12.48
CA ALA A 105 -14.33 -8.72 11.79
C ALA A 105 -13.37 -9.73 11.14
N LEU A 106 -13.07 -10.87 11.78
CA LEU A 106 -12.19 -11.92 11.23
C LEU A 106 -12.82 -12.68 10.05
N ASN A 107 -14.12 -12.50 9.81
CA ASN A 107 -14.81 -13.13 8.70
C ASN A 107 -14.65 -12.35 7.38
N GLN A 108 -14.06 -11.16 7.42
CA GLN A 108 -13.86 -10.32 6.23
C GLN A 108 -12.72 -10.87 5.34
N PRO A 109 -12.98 -11.16 4.05
CA PRO A 109 -11.96 -11.70 3.13
C PRO A 109 -10.70 -10.85 3.02
N LEU A 110 -10.82 -9.53 3.15
CA LEU A 110 -9.69 -8.59 3.06
C LEU A 110 -8.66 -8.77 4.18
N ASN A 111 -9.01 -9.37 5.31
CA ASN A 111 -8.05 -9.62 6.40
C ASN A 111 -7.02 -10.70 6.05
N TYR A 112 -7.32 -11.53 5.05
CA TYR A 112 -6.46 -12.63 4.60
C TYR A 112 -5.60 -12.24 3.40
N VAL A 113 -5.74 -11.00 2.89
CA VAL A 113 -4.96 -10.46 1.77
C VAL A 113 -3.45 -10.58 2.01
N GLY A 114 -3.02 -10.45 3.27
CA GLY A 114 -1.62 -10.59 3.67
C GLY A 114 -0.93 -11.88 3.17
N ILE A 115 -1.71 -12.95 2.98
CA ILE A 115 -1.23 -14.25 2.50
C ILE A 115 -0.99 -14.24 0.98
N TYR A 116 -1.72 -13.40 0.25
CA TYR A 116 -1.71 -13.34 -1.22
C TYR A 116 -0.95 -12.12 -1.75
N LEU A 117 -0.25 -11.36 -0.91
CA LEU A 117 0.39 -10.10 -1.30
C LEU A 117 1.31 -10.28 -2.49
N ALA A 118 2.24 -11.23 -2.45
CA ALA A 118 3.18 -11.46 -3.55
C ALA A 118 2.48 -11.79 -4.88
N ASP A 119 1.31 -12.44 -4.86
CA ASP A 119 0.54 -12.73 -6.06
C ASP A 119 -0.19 -11.48 -6.60
N LEU A 120 -0.52 -10.52 -5.73
CA LEU A 120 -1.20 -9.27 -6.07
C LEU A 120 -0.27 -8.18 -6.61
N VAL A 121 1.02 -8.21 -6.25
CA VAL A 121 2.00 -7.22 -6.73
C VAL A 121 2.24 -7.37 -8.25
N PRO A 122 2.29 -6.26 -9.02
CA PRO A 122 2.71 -6.30 -10.42
C PRO A 122 4.13 -6.83 -10.58
N SER A 123 4.41 -7.58 -11.65
CA SER A 123 5.75 -8.16 -11.91
C SER A 123 6.85 -7.12 -12.09
N VAL A 124 6.50 -5.87 -12.43
CA VAL A 124 7.44 -4.75 -12.56
C VAL A 124 7.83 -4.12 -11.22
N VAL A 125 7.13 -4.44 -10.13
CA VAL A 125 7.40 -3.89 -8.80
C VAL A 125 8.21 -4.92 -7.99
N HIS A 126 9.45 -4.57 -7.64
CA HIS A 126 10.38 -5.46 -6.94
C HIS A 126 10.38 -5.28 -5.41
N GLN A 127 9.85 -4.16 -4.91
CA GLN A 127 9.73 -3.85 -3.50
C GLN A 127 8.39 -3.17 -3.25
N ILE A 128 7.73 -3.49 -2.15
CA ILE A 128 6.48 -2.84 -1.74
C ILE A 128 6.34 -2.85 -0.22
N ILE A 129 5.82 -1.78 0.34
CA ILE A 129 5.47 -1.70 1.76
C ILE A 129 3.99 -2.03 1.88
N TYR A 130 3.62 -3.00 2.71
CA TYR A 130 2.22 -3.30 3.01
C TYR A 130 1.81 -2.76 4.38
N PHE A 131 0.77 -1.93 4.39
CA PHE A 131 0.16 -1.43 5.62
C PHE A 131 -1.14 -2.16 5.97
N ASN A 132 -1.21 -2.66 7.20
CA ASN A 132 -2.45 -3.19 7.77
C ASN A 132 -3.45 -2.06 8.09
N SER A 133 -4.73 -2.44 8.19
CA SER A 133 -5.91 -1.60 8.53
C SER A 133 -5.80 -0.78 9.81
N ASP A 134 -4.91 -1.13 10.72
CA ASP A 134 -4.75 -0.58 12.06
C ASP A 134 -3.53 0.36 12.22
N LEU A 135 -2.87 0.73 11.11
CA LEU A 135 -1.67 1.58 11.14
C LEU A 135 -1.97 3.03 10.73
N ILE A 136 -1.28 3.95 11.41
CA ILE A 136 -1.11 5.35 11.02
C ILE A 136 0.38 5.65 10.94
N VAL A 137 0.78 6.44 9.95
CA VAL A 137 2.18 6.80 9.70
C VAL A 137 2.49 8.14 10.39
N ALA A 138 3.59 8.16 11.15
CA ALA A 138 4.01 9.32 11.93
C ALA A 138 5.39 9.89 11.51
N ASP A 139 6.01 9.31 10.48
CA ASP A 139 7.31 9.74 9.94
C ASP A 139 7.42 9.38 8.45
N ASP A 140 8.43 9.90 7.77
CA ASP A 140 8.64 9.73 6.33
C ASP A 140 8.82 8.25 5.95
N VAL A 141 7.94 7.77 5.07
CA VAL A 141 7.99 6.41 4.52
C VAL A 141 9.24 6.12 3.69
N ALA A 142 9.94 7.15 3.21
CA ALA A 142 11.24 6.98 2.55
C ALA A 142 12.28 6.37 3.50
N LYS A 143 12.22 6.69 4.81
CA LYS A 143 13.10 6.06 5.81
C LYS A 143 12.84 4.56 5.87
N LEU A 144 11.57 4.17 5.84
CA LEU A 144 11.13 2.78 5.86
C LEU A 144 11.52 2.02 4.58
N TRP A 145 11.34 2.68 3.43
CA TRP A 145 11.68 2.13 2.11
C TRP A 145 13.16 1.79 1.97
N ASN A 146 14.03 2.62 2.55
CA ASN A 146 15.49 2.48 2.46
C ASN A 146 16.09 1.53 3.51
N ILE A 147 15.28 0.93 4.39
CA ILE A 147 15.78 -0.07 5.32
C ILE A 147 16.22 -1.29 4.52
N ASN A 148 17.48 -1.69 4.68
CA ASN A 148 17.94 -2.97 4.16
C ASN A 148 17.26 -4.07 4.97
N LEU A 149 16.26 -4.70 4.36
CA LEU A 149 15.55 -5.84 4.91
C LEU A 149 16.47 -7.07 4.85
N GLY A 150 17.48 -7.08 5.72
CA GLY A 150 18.29 -8.27 5.97
C GLY A 150 17.43 -9.42 6.48
N ALA A 151 18.01 -10.62 6.57
CA ALA A 151 17.31 -11.86 6.89
C ALA A 151 16.55 -11.90 8.24
N GLN A 152 16.69 -10.88 9.10
CA GLN A 152 16.14 -10.86 10.47
C GLN A 152 15.21 -9.68 10.79
N SER A 153 14.91 -8.79 9.84
CA SER A 153 13.93 -7.72 10.10
C SER A 153 12.49 -8.25 10.03
N LEU A 154 11.54 -7.61 10.73
CA LEU A 154 10.11 -7.96 10.77
C LEU A 154 9.43 -8.01 9.37
N ALA A 155 10.14 -7.58 8.32
CA ALA A 155 9.72 -7.69 6.94
C ALA A 155 9.94 -9.10 6.40
N ARG A 156 8.89 -9.68 5.81
CA ARG A 156 8.94 -11.01 5.20
C ARG A 156 9.18 -10.86 3.71
N ARG A 157 10.33 -11.30 3.20
CA ARG A 157 10.49 -11.48 1.75
C ARG A 157 9.47 -12.53 1.30
N MET A 158 8.60 -12.17 0.36
CA MET A 158 7.56 -13.07 -0.15
C MET A 158 7.84 -13.39 -1.60
N GLU A 159 7.86 -14.68 -1.92
CA GLU A 159 8.00 -15.13 -3.30
C GLU A 159 6.63 -15.15 -3.99
N SER A 160 6.53 -14.55 -5.17
CA SER A 160 5.30 -14.61 -5.97
C SER A 160 5.26 -15.89 -6.78
N ARG A 161 4.07 -16.46 -6.99
CA ARG A 161 3.90 -17.58 -7.95
C ARG A 161 4.16 -17.18 -9.40
N LYS A 162 4.37 -15.89 -9.68
CA LYS A 162 4.73 -15.35 -11.00
C LYS A 162 6.24 -15.42 -11.30
N ASN A 163 7.04 -16.16 -10.52
CA ASN A 163 8.51 -16.21 -10.62
C ASN A 163 9.17 -14.82 -10.50
N ASN A 164 8.56 -13.90 -9.76
CA ASN A 164 9.16 -12.62 -9.41
C ASN A 164 9.32 -12.55 -7.90
N VAL A 165 10.53 -12.21 -7.48
CA VAL A 165 10.84 -12.04 -6.07
C VAL A 165 10.47 -10.61 -5.68
N VAL A 166 9.51 -10.48 -4.76
CA VAL A 166 9.09 -9.16 -4.25
C VAL A 166 9.44 -9.05 -2.77
N SER A 167 10.18 -8.01 -2.42
CA SER A 167 10.38 -7.64 -1.02
C SER A 167 9.10 -6.99 -0.48
N VAL A 168 8.35 -7.71 0.36
CA VAL A 168 7.12 -7.22 1.00
C VAL A 168 7.40 -6.91 2.46
N ALA A 169 7.45 -5.64 2.83
CA ALA A 169 7.53 -5.25 4.23
C ALA A 169 6.12 -5.18 4.82
N LYS A 170 5.72 -6.16 5.63
CA LYS A 170 4.44 -6.17 6.34
C LYS A 170 4.64 -5.64 7.76
N PHE A 171 3.90 -4.61 8.13
CA PHE A 171 3.92 -4.05 9.48
C PHE A 171 2.64 -4.43 10.21
N VAL A 172 2.79 -4.85 11.46
CA VAL A 172 1.72 -5.14 12.43
C VAL A 172 2.20 -4.49 13.73
N VAL A 173 1.36 -3.71 14.41
CA VAL A 173 1.65 -3.20 15.76
C VAL A 173 1.39 -4.28 16.79
#